data_AF-A0A2W1AWA0-F1
#
_entry.id   AF-A0A2W1AWA0-F1
#
_cell.length_a   1.000
_cell.length_b   1.000
_cell.length_c   1.000
_cell.angle_alpha   90.00
_cell.angle_beta   90.00
_cell.angle_gamma   90.00
#
_symmetry.space_group_name_H-M   'P 1'
#
loop_
_entity.id
_entity.type
_entity.pdbx_description
1 polymer ?
#
loop_
_entity_poly.entity_id
_entity_poly.type
_entity_poly.pdbx_seq_one_letter_code
_entity_poly.pdbx_strand_id
1 'polypeptide(L)'
;TVADSICVGKPRDVVKACRYTKAHDGLFLSVSDSQILRGIIELARETGVFAEPAGAAAFAGFRKAREIGIVDERSRILVVVTGNGLKDLKNVSAVLPEVKTLPPEKDVIEEALR
;
A
#
# COMPACT_ATOMS: atom_id res chain seq x y z
N THR A 1 -10.02 4.52 8.88
CA THR A 1 -9.16 3.90 7.84
C THR A 1 -8.64 2.59 8.39
N VAL A 2 -8.43 1.58 7.55
CA VAL A 2 -7.73 0.33 7.92
C VAL A 2 -6.26 0.57 8.31
N ALA A 3 -5.69 1.71 7.91
CA ALA A 3 -4.34 2.11 8.28
C ALA A 3 -4.29 2.77 9.66
N ASP A 4 -4.31 1.95 10.70
CA ASP A 4 -4.38 2.37 12.11
C ASP A 4 -3.31 3.41 12.48
N SER A 5 -2.06 3.21 12.04
CA SER A 5 -0.94 4.12 12.38
C SER A 5 -1.08 5.55 11.83
N ILE A 6 -1.99 5.77 10.88
CA ILE A 6 -2.33 7.11 10.35
C ILE A 6 -3.81 7.46 10.58
N CYS A 7 -4.51 6.73 11.44
CA CYS A 7 -5.90 6.99 11.83
C CYS A 7 -5.97 8.13 12.87
N VAL A 8 -5.51 9.31 12.46
CA VAL A 8 -5.34 10.49 13.33
C VAL A 8 -6.26 11.61 12.88
N GLY A 9 -7.22 12.00 13.74
CA GLY A 9 -8.14 13.11 13.43
C GLY A 9 -7.47 14.49 13.44
N LYS A 10 -6.59 14.74 14.42
CA LYS A 10 -5.84 16.01 14.54
C LYS A 10 -4.34 15.73 14.68
N PRO A 11 -3.56 15.81 13.59
CA PRO A 11 -2.11 15.59 13.63
C PRO A 11 -1.41 16.59 14.55
N ARG A 12 -0.49 16.08 15.40
CA ARG A 12 0.27 16.91 16.35
C ARG A 12 1.08 18.01 15.65
N ASP A 13 1.72 17.69 14.52
CA ASP A 13 2.62 18.59 13.80
C ASP A 13 1.99 19.21 12.54
N VAL A 14 0.67 19.43 12.51
CA VAL A 14 -0.07 19.96 11.35
C VAL A 14 0.54 21.25 10.78
N VAL A 15 0.98 22.18 11.64
CA VAL A 15 1.57 23.46 11.21
C VAL A 15 2.90 23.23 10.50
N LYS A 16 3.73 22.30 10.99
CA LYS A 16 5.02 21.97 10.36
C LYS A 16 4.80 21.30 9.00
N ALA A 17 3.86 20.36 8.92
CA ALA A 17 3.51 19.69 7.68
C ALA A 17 3.03 20.69 6.62
N CYS A 18 2.06 21.55 6.95
CA CYS A 18 1.55 22.55 6.00
C CYS A 18 2.63 23.54 5.54
N ARG A 19 3.50 24.00 6.44
CA ARG A 19 4.60 24.91 6.09
C ARG A 19 5.60 24.26 5.15
N TYR A 20 6.04 23.04 5.46
CA TYR A 20 7.00 22.31 4.62
C TYR A 20 6.43 22.02 3.24
N THR A 21 5.20 21.49 3.17
CA THR A 21 4.52 21.22 1.90
C THR A 21 4.41 22.48 1.04
N LYS A 22 3.99 23.62 1.63
CA LYS A 22 3.90 24.89 0.89
C LYS A 22 5.27 25.42 0.42
N ALA A 23 6.32 25.26 1.21
CA ALA A 23 7.66 25.75 0.88
C ALA A 23 8.34 24.98 -0.26
N HIS A 24 7.85 23.78 -0.58
CA HIS A 24 8.41 22.89 -1.59
C HIS A 24 7.43 22.57 -2.73
N ASP A 25 6.40 23.42 -2.92
CA ASP A 25 5.35 23.22 -3.93
C ASP A 25 4.73 21.81 -3.89
N GLY A 26 4.67 21.24 -2.69
CA GLY A 26 4.12 19.93 -2.43
C GLY A 26 2.61 19.95 -2.31
N LEU A 27 2.03 18.78 -2.11
CA LEU A 27 0.60 18.60 -1.97
C LEU A 27 0.28 17.46 -1.01
N PHE A 28 -0.96 17.45 -0.53
CA PHE A 28 -1.53 16.33 0.23
C PHE A 28 -2.52 15.57 -0.66
N LEU A 29 -2.39 14.24 -0.70
CA LEU A 29 -3.32 13.35 -1.38
C LEU A 29 -3.98 12.42 -0.39
N SER A 30 -5.29 12.26 -0.54
CA SER A 30 -6.04 11.21 0.13
C SER A 30 -6.15 9.97 -0.76
N VAL A 31 -6.17 8.79 -0.14
CA VAL A 31 -6.43 7.51 -0.78
C VAL A 31 -7.47 6.75 0.04
N SER A 32 -8.27 5.92 -0.63
CA SER A 32 -9.24 5.06 0.04
C SER A 32 -8.55 3.84 0.67
N ASP A 33 -9.21 3.22 1.66
CA ASP A 33 -8.75 1.95 2.25
C ASP A 33 -8.59 0.86 1.16
N SER A 34 -9.47 0.85 0.16
CA SER A 34 -9.35 -0.09 -0.97
C SER A 34 -8.12 0.18 -1.85
N GLN A 35 -7.72 1.44 -2.04
CA GLN A 35 -6.47 1.78 -2.72
C GLN A 35 -5.24 1.37 -1.90
N ILE A 36 -5.30 1.56 -0.57
CA ILE A 36 -4.24 1.13 0.35
C ILE A 36 -4.04 -0.39 0.26
N LEU A 37 -5.12 -1.17 0.40
CA LEU A 37 -5.05 -2.63 0.37
C LEU A 37 -4.54 -3.16 -0.98
N ARG A 38 -4.99 -2.58 -2.10
CA ARG A 38 -4.41 -2.91 -3.42
C ARG A 38 -2.93 -2.56 -3.49
N GLY A 39 -2.52 -1.43 -2.92
CA GLY A 39 -1.14 -1.00 -2.85
C GLY A 39 -0.23 -1.99 -2.11
N ILE A 40 -0.71 -2.63 -1.03
CA ILE A 40 0.04 -3.68 -0.32
C ILE A 40 0.35 -4.84 -1.27
N ILE A 41 -0.69 -5.33 -1.97
CA ILE A 41 -0.57 -6.49 -2.86
C ILE A 41 0.32 -6.18 -4.07
N GLU A 42 0.12 -5.03 -4.72
CA GLU A 42 0.94 -4.60 -5.85
C GLU A 42 2.41 -4.44 -5.43
N LEU A 43 2.68 -3.71 -4.35
CA LEU A 43 4.05 -3.48 -3.89
C LEU A 43 4.75 -4.81 -3.55
N ALA A 44 4.07 -5.73 -2.87
CA ALA A 44 4.64 -7.03 -2.51
C ALA A 44 4.92 -7.90 -3.74
N ARG A 45 3.99 -7.98 -4.70
CA ARG A 45 4.13 -8.82 -5.89
C ARG A 45 5.18 -8.29 -6.87
N GLU A 46 5.22 -6.98 -7.08
CA GLU A 46 6.08 -6.39 -8.11
C GLU A 46 7.51 -6.11 -7.60
N THR A 47 7.71 -5.96 -6.29
CA THR A 47 9.00 -5.54 -5.73
C THR A 47 9.54 -6.42 -4.60
N GLY A 48 8.73 -7.33 -4.06
CA GLY A 48 9.09 -8.11 -2.86
C GLY A 48 9.02 -7.31 -1.55
N VAL A 49 8.59 -6.04 -1.58
CA VAL A 49 8.45 -5.21 -0.37
C VAL A 49 7.05 -5.39 0.24
N PHE A 50 6.99 -6.08 1.37
CA PHE A 50 5.75 -6.30 2.11
C PHE A 50 5.51 -5.20 3.17
N ALA A 51 4.60 -4.27 2.88
CA ALA A 51 4.26 -3.14 3.74
C ALA A 51 2.97 -3.38 4.54
N GLU A 52 2.87 -2.79 5.74
CA GLU A 52 1.58 -2.67 6.46
C GLU A 52 0.69 -1.61 5.78
N PRO A 53 -0.62 -1.50 6.11
CA PRO A 53 -1.50 -0.54 5.45
C PRO A 53 -1.01 0.92 5.49
N ALA A 54 -0.50 1.40 6.63
CA ALA A 54 0.06 2.76 6.70
C ALA A 54 1.33 2.91 5.83
N GLY A 55 2.19 1.88 5.79
CA GLY A 55 3.38 1.86 4.94
C GLY A 55 3.06 1.81 3.44
N ALA A 56 1.93 1.20 3.06
CA ALA A 56 1.44 1.13 1.69
C ALA A 56 0.68 2.39 1.23
N ALA A 57 0.23 3.24 2.16
CA ALA A 57 -0.53 4.46 1.82
C ALA A 57 0.26 5.42 0.92
N ALA A 58 1.57 5.54 1.12
CA ALA A 58 2.44 6.34 0.25
C ALA A 58 2.51 5.79 -1.18
N PHE A 59 2.60 4.46 -1.33
CA PHE A 59 2.60 3.81 -2.64
C PHE A 59 1.24 3.96 -3.34
N ALA A 60 0.13 3.79 -2.62
CA ALA A 60 -1.21 4.04 -3.14
C ALA A 60 -1.37 5.52 -3.59
N GLY A 61 -0.81 6.46 -2.82
CA GLY A 61 -0.75 7.88 -3.17
C GLY A 61 0.03 8.13 -4.47
N PHE A 62 1.18 7.48 -4.63
CA PHE A 62 1.96 7.52 -5.88
C PHE A 62 1.16 6.98 -7.08
N ARG A 63 0.50 5.82 -6.94
CA ARG A 63 -0.35 5.24 -8.00
C ARG A 63 -1.44 6.22 -8.43
N LYS A 64 -2.16 6.81 -7.45
CA LYS A 64 -3.17 7.83 -7.70
C LYS A 64 -2.58 9.08 -8.36
N ALA A 65 -1.43 9.55 -7.89
CA ALA A 65 -0.76 10.73 -8.44
C ALA A 65 -0.39 10.54 -9.92
N ARG A 66 0.06 9.34 -10.30
CA ARG A 66 0.29 8.99 -11.71
C ARG A 66 -1.01 8.94 -12.51
N GLU A 67 -2.05 8.33 -11.96
CA GLU A 67 -3.38 8.23 -12.61
C GLU A 67 -3.98 9.60 -12.92
N ILE A 68 -3.82 10.59 -12.03
CA ILE A 68 -4.36 11.94 -12.21
C ILE A 68 -3.37 12.95 -12.81
N GLY A 69 -2.22 12.48 -13.31
CA GLY A 69 -1.25 13.32 -14.04
C GLY A 69 -0.44 14.29 -13.17
N ILE A 70 -0.33 14.06 -11.86
CA ILE A 70 0.58 14.81 -10.98
C ILE A 70 2.03 14.36 -11.17
N VAL A 71 2.24 13.07 -11.47
CA VAL A 71 3.56 12.47 -11.64
C VAL A 71 3.73 11.94 -13.06
N ASP A 72 4.75 12.44 -13.76
CA ASP A 72 5.11 11.98 -15.10
C ASP A 72 5.94 10.70 -15.08
N GLU A 73 5.92 9.94 -16.18
CA GLU A 73 6.66 8.67 -16.32
C GLU A 73 8.18 8.81 -16.19
N ARG A 74 8.72 10.01 -16.50
CA ARG A 74 10.15 10.30 -16.41
C ARG A 74 10.59 10.77 -15.02
N SER A 75 9.65 10.91 -14.09
CA SER A 75 9.93 11.40 -12.74
C SER A 75 10.74 10.38 -11.95
N ARG A 76 11.73 10.86 -11.19
CA ARG A 76 12.40 10.06 -10.17
C ARG A 76 11.64 10.19 -8.85
N ILE A 77 11.10 9.08 -8.36
CA ILE A 77 10.23 9.05 -7.19
C ILE A 77 10.87 8.22 -6.06
N LEU A 78 10.74 8.71 -4.83
CA LEU A 78 11.04 7.97 -3.61
C LEU A 78 9.72 7.72 -2.86
N VAL A 79 9.40 6.45 -2.62
CA VAL A 79 8.29 6.05 -1.74
C VAL A 79 8.86 5.53 -0.43
N VAL A 80 8.47 6.12 0.70
CA VAL A 80 8.93 5.71 2.03
C VAL A 80 7.94 4.73 2.62
N VAL A 81 8.37 3.48 2.80
CA VAL A 81 7.61 2.44 3.50
C VAL A 81 7.96 2.49 4.98
N THR A 82 7.05 3.02 5.79
CA THR A 82 7.29 3.27 7.22
C THR A 82 7.11 2.04 8.12
N GLY A 83 6.43 1.00 7.64
CA GLY A 83 6.08 -0.17 8.44
C GLY A 83 6.03 -1.46 7.64
N ASN A 84 6.45 -2.55 8.29
CA ASN A 84 6.52 -3.89 7.72
C ASN A 84 5.17 -4.61 7.82
N GLY A 85 4.77 -5.31 6.77
CA GLY A 85 3.47 -6.00 6.67
C GLY A 85 3.23 -7.08 7.73
N LEU A 86 4.28 -7.62 8.35
CA LEU A 86 4.15 -8.59 9.46
C LEU A 86 3.48 -7.99 10.71
N LYS A 87 3.38 -6.66 10.82
CA LYS A 87 2.64 -6.00 11.91
C LYS A 87 1.11 -6.16 11.79
N ASP A 88 0.60 -6.38 10.58
CA ASP A 88 -0.84 -6.38 10.32
C ASP A 88 -1.25 -7.45 9.30
N LEU A 89 -1.19 -8.70 9.76
CA LEU A 89 -1.60 -9.86 8.96
C LEU A 89 -3.11 -9.92 8.76
N LYS A 90 -3.91 -9.30 9.64
CA LYS A 90 -5.38 -9.41 9.62
C LYS A 90 -5.97 -8.69 8.41
N ASN A 91 -5.58 -7.42 8.21
CA ASN A 91 -6.07 -6.63 7.09
C ASN A 91 -5.62 -7.20 5.74
N VAL A 92 -4.42 -7.77 5.68
CA VAL A 92 -3.90 -8.44 4.47
C VAL A 92 -4.65 -9.74 4.19
N SER A 93 -4.87 -10.58 5.20
CA SER A 93 -5.58 -11.85 5.04
C SER A 93 -7.00 -11.66 4.49
N ALA A 94 -7.65 -10.55 4.85
CA ALA A 94 -9.00 -10.22 4.37
C ALA A 94 -9.09 -9.93 2.86
N VAL A 95 -7.96 -9.66 2.18
CA VAL A 95 -7.91 -9.37 0.74
C VAL A 95 -7.17 -10.42 -0.07
N LEU A 96 -6.65 -11.46 0.59
CA LEU A 96 -6.03 -12.59 -0.09
C LEU A 96 -7.09 -13.55 -0.62
N PRO A 97 -6.83 -14.20 -1.77
CA PRO A 97 -7.70 -15.27 -2.24
C PRO A 97 -7.71 -16.43 -1.25
N GLU A 98 -8.83 -17.15 -1.22
CA GLU A 98 -8.97 -18.35 -0.40
C GLU A 98 -7.91 -19.40 -0.82
N VAL A 99 -7.27 -19.99 0.18
CA VAL A 99 -6.29 -21.06 -0.03
C VAL A 99 -7.05 -22.35 -0.31
N LYS A 100 -6.99 -22.83 -1.55
CA LYS A 100 -7.55 -24.14 -1.91
C LYS A 100 -6.75 -25.24 -1.23
N THR A 101 -7.43 -26.05 -0.42
CA THR A 101 -6.85 -27.26 0.17
C THR A 101 -7.06 -28.42 -0.80
N LEU A 102 -5.98 -29.13 -1.13
CA LEU A 102 -5.99 -30.25 -2.07
C LEU A 102 -5.52 -31.52 -1.36
N PRO A 103 -6.02 -32.72 -1.75
CA PRO A 103 -5.44 -33.99 -1.37
C PRO A 103 -3.93 -34.05 -1.63
N PRO A 104 -3.14 -34.77 -0.80
CA PRO A 104 -1.70 -34.91 -0.97
C PRO A 104 -1.34 -35.92 -2.08
N GLU A 105 -2.02 -35.83 -3.22
CA GLU A 105 -1.86 -36.69 -4.38
C GLU A 105 -1.17 -35.92 -5.50
N LYS A 106 -0.11 -36.52 -6.07
CA LYS A 106 0.73 -35.86 -7.08
C LYS A 106 -0.10 -35.35 -8.26
N ASP A 107 -0.96 -36.21 -8.82
CA ASP A 107 -1.73 -35.88 -10.04
C ASP A 107 -2.71 -34.71 -9.80
N VAL A 108 -3.34 -34.68 -8.62
CA VAL A 108 -4.24 -33.59 -8.20
C VAL A 108 -3.48 -32.26 -8.05
N ILE A 109 -2.29 -32.30 -7.48
CA ILE A 109 -1.44 -31.10 -7.33
C ILE A 109 -0.95 -30.61 -8.70
N GLU A 110 -0.52 -31.52 -9.59
CA GLU A 110 -0.07 -31.16 -10.94
C GLU A 110 -1.19 -30.56 -11.78
N GLU A 111 -2.41 -31.08 -11.69
CA GLU A 111 -3.58 -30.52 -12.38
C GLU A 111 -3.93 -29.11 -11.87
N ALA A 112 -3.82 -28.86 -10.57
CA ALA A 112 -4.13 -27.55 -9.98
C ALA A 112 -3.07 -26.46 -10.25
N LEU A 113 -1.84 -26.86 -10.60
CA LEU A 113 -0.74 -25.94 -10.94
C LEU A 113 -0.68 -25.59 -12.43
N ARG A 114 -1.40 -26.32 -13.29
CA ARG A 114 -1.56 -26.00 -14.71
C ARG A 114 -2.46 -24.79 -14.91
#